data_AF-A0A1M5CAK0-F1
#
_entry.id   AF-A0A1M5CAK0-F1
#
_cell.length_a   1.000
_cell.length_b   1.000
_cell.length_c   1.000
_cell.angle_alpha   90.00
_cell.angle_beta   90.00
_cell.angle_gamma   90.00
#
_symmetry.space_group_name_H-M   'P 1'
#
loop_
_entity.id
_entity.type
_entity.pdbx_description
1 polymer ?
#
loop_
_entity_poly.entity_id
_entity_poly.type
_entity_poly.pdbx_seq_one_letter_code
_entity_poly.pdbx_strand_id
1 'polypeptide(L)'
;MDFRLIKLLLFFISVLFFLGCSSINFEKYTPNFGTEKQGWKNNFKTEFFVKCLQKGINNDTLTRILTSKDLLYYNANPLEFQHQWADSLALAVIQNQPLPIFPHCEDCDESREAKKRFICGNCLNYYASRELDSIAEVAYKKHITDKK
;
A
#
# COMPACT_ATOMS: atom_id res chain seq x y z
N MET A 1 43.36 40.71 9.70
CA MET A 1 42.34 40.30 8.72
C MET A 1 41.69 41.56 8.17
N ASP A 2 41.81 41.81 6.87
CA ASP A 2 41.50 43.11 6.28
C ASP A 2 39.99 43.40 6.34
N PHE A 3 39.60 44.61 6.75
CA PHE A 3 38.20 45.00 6.97
C PHE A 3 37.37 44.91 5.67
N ARG A 4 38.04 45.00 4.52
CA ARG A 4 37.46 44.80 3.19
C ARG A 4 37.09 43.34 2.92
N LEU A 5 37.89 42.39 3.42
CA LEU A 5 37.66 40.95 3.25
C LEU A 5 36.41 40.49 4.01
N ILE A 6 36.20 41.03 5.22
CA ILE A 6 35.04 40.72 6.07
C ILE A 6 33.73 41.20 5.40
N LYS A 7 33.73 42.40 4.81
CA LYS A 7 32.55 42.93 4.10
C LYS A 7 32.20 42.09 2.87
N LEU A 8 33.20 41.64 2.13
CA LEU A 8 33.02 40.76 0.95
C LEU A 8 32.45 39.39 1.36
N LEU A 9 32.94 38.85 2.48
CA LEU A 9 32.49 37.56 3.00
C LEU A 9 31.04 37.62 3.52
N LEU A 10 30.67 38.70 4.22
CA LEU A 10 29.29 38.95 4.66
C LEU A 10 28.33 39.15 3.49
N PHE A 11 28.77 39.81 2.41
CA PHE A 11 27.99 39.95 1.20
C PHE A 11 27.73 38.59 0.52
N PHE A 12 28.74 37.74 0.40
CA PHE A 12 28.59 36.40 -0.17
C PHE A 12 27.68 35.49 0.69
N ILE A 13 27.82 35.55 2.02
CA ILE A 13 26.94 34.82 2.94
C ILE A 13 25.49 35.30 2.77
N SER A 14 25.26 36.61 2.68
CA SER A 14 23.92 37.16 2.46
C SER A 14 23.30 36.67 1.15
N VAL A 15 24.06 36.60 0.06
CA VAL A 15 23.56 36.11 -1.25
C VAL A 15 23.20 34.62 -1.18
N LEU A 16 23.99 33.81 -0.46
CA LEU A 16 23.71 32.38 -0.27
C LEU A 16 22.42 32.11 0.51
N PHE A 17 22.05 32.97 1.47
CA PHE A 17 20.79 32.83 2.21
C PHE A 17 19.53 33.08 1.36
N PHE A 18 19.62 33.87 0.28
CA PHE A 18 18.47 34.13 -0.60
C PHE A 18 18.22 33.04 -1.66
N LEU A 19 19.18 32.14 -1.90
CA LEU A 19 19.04 31.07 -2.89
C LEU A 19 18.40 29.78 -2.32
N GLY A 20 18.15 29.72 -1.00
CA GLY A 20 17.72 28.50 -0.31
C GLY A 20 16.21 28.25 -0.21
N CYS A 21 15.34 29.13 -0.72
CA CYS A 21 13.89 28.97 -0.61
C CYS A 21 13.28 28.27 -1.84
N SER A 22 13.53 26.97 -1.99
CA SER A 22 12.68 26.13 -2.86
C SER A 22 11.46 25.67 -2.05
N SER A 23 10.28 26.25 -2.29
CA SER A 23 9.05 25.69 -1.75
C SER A 23 8.84 24.29 -2.34
N ILE A 24 8.72 23.27 -1.47
CA ILE A 24 8.25 21.96 -1.91
C ILE A 24 6.79 22.13 -2.30
N ASN A 25 6.55 22.36 -3.59
CA ASN A 25 5.21 22.29 -4.16
C ASN A 25 4.82 20.81 -4.19
N PHE A 26 4.09 20.36 -3.18
CA PHE A 26 3.39 19.09 -3.28
C PHE A 26 2.39 19.23 -4.43
N GLU A 27 2.65 18.55 -5.55
CA GLU A 27 1.64 18.40 -6.59
C GLU A 27 0.36 17.88 -5.94
N LYS A 28 -0.76 18.52 -6.25
CA LYS A 28 -2.06 18.11 -5.71
C LYS A 28 -2.33 16.68 -6.17
N TYR A 29 -2.16 15.70 -5.28
CA TYR A 29 -2.43 14.31 -5.58
C TYR A 29 -3.89 14.18 -6.03
N THR A 30 -4.07 13.80 -7.29
CA THR A 30 -5.38 13.51 -7.85
C THR A 30 -5.39 12.01 -8.13
N PRO A 31 -6.22 11.21 -7.44
CA PRO A 31 -6.21 9.77 -7.65
C PRO A 31 -6.63 9.46 -9.08
N ASN A 32 -5.70 8.91 -9.87
CA ASN A 32 -5.95 8.47 -11.23
C ASN A 32 -6.34 6.99 -11.18
N PHE A 33 -7.62 6.71 -11.38
CA PHE A 33 -8.15 5.34 -11.39
C PHE A 33 -7.94 4.62 -12.75
N GLY A 34 -7.33 5.27 -13.73
CA GLY A 34 -7.05 4.71 -15.05
C GLY A 34 -8.31 4.54 -15.90
N THR A 35 -8.22 3.65 -16.90
CA THR A 35 -9.37 3.24 -17.72
C THR A 35 -10.39 2.48 -16.89
N GLU A 36 -11.64 2.34 -17.34
CA GLU A 36 -12.66 1.53 -16.63
C GLU A 36 -12.15 0.13 -16.28
N LYS A 37 -11.48 -0.53 -17.25
CA LYS A 37 -10.82 -1.82 -17.03
C LYS A 37 -9.79 -1.77 -15.91
N GLN A 38 -8.91 -0.78 -15.92
CA GLN A 38 -7.86 -0.68 -14.92
C GLN A 38 -8.42 -0.32 -13.54
N GLY A 39 -9.40 0.59 -13.48
CA GLY A 39 -10.12 0.95 -12.26
C GLY A 39 -10.81 -0.26 -11.65
N TRP A 40 -11.49 -1.07 -12.46
CA TRP A 40 -12.12 -2.30 -11.99
C TRP A 40 -11.09 -3.29 -11.41
N LYS A 41 -9.97 -3.51 -12.10
CA LYS A 41 -8.92 -4.42 -11.61
C LYS A 41 -8.28 -3.90 -10.32
N ASN A 42 -7.99 -2.61 -10.24
CA ASN A 42 -7.45 -1.99 -9.03
C ASN A 42 -8.40 -2.12 -7.85
N ASN A 43 -9.70 -1.97 -8.11
CA ASN A 43 -10.77 -2.20 -7.15
C ASN A 43 -10.74 -3.66 -6.64
N PHE A 44 -10.80 -4.65 -7.53
CA PHE A 44 -10.69 -6.07 -7.16
C PHE A 44 -9.47 -6.36 -6.29
N LYS A 45 -8.30 -5.83 -6.67
CA LYS A 45 -7.06 -6.01 -5.90
C LYS A 45 -7.13 -5.35 -4.53
N THR A 46 -7.74 -4.16 -4.43
CA THR A 46 -7.90 -3.42 -3.17
C THR A 46 -8.82 -4.17 -2.22
N GLU A 47 -9.90 -4.74 -2.75
CA GLU A 47 -10.80 -5.59 -1.98
C GLU A 47 -10.08 -6.81 -1.41
N PHE A 48 -9.31 -7.52 -2.25
CA PHE A 48 -8.47 -8.63 -1.80
C PHE A 48 -7.52 -8.18 -0.68
N PHE A 49 -6.86 -7.03 -0.83
CA PHE A 49 -5.91 -6.53 0.18
C PHE A 49 -6.60 -6.29 1.53
N VAL A 50 -7.76 -5.63 1.53
CA VAL A 50 -8.56 -5.39 2.75
C VAL A 50 -9.00 -6.71 3.38
N LYS A 51 -9.49 -7.66 2.59
CA LYS A 51 -9.89 -9.00 3.06
C LYS A 51 -8.70 -9.76 3.64
N CYS A 52 -7.53 -9.69 3.00
CA CYS A 52 -6.29 -10.30 3.47
C CYS A 52 -5.91 -9.74 4.86
N LEU A 53 -5.99 -8.42 5.05
CA LEU A 53 -5.76 -7.81 6.36
C LEU A 53 -6.76 -8.30 7.41
N GLN A 54 -8.07 -8.32 7.08
CA GLN A 54 -9.13 -8.79 7.98
C GLN A 54 -8.89 -10.23 8.44
N LYS A 55 -8.60 -11.14 7.49
CA LYS A 55 -8.33 -12.56 7.79
C LYS A 55 -7.03 -12.75 8.56
N GLY A 56 -5.99 -11.96 8.25
CA GLY A 56 -4.71 -12.05 8.96
C GLY A 56 -4.78 -11.53 10.39
N ILE A 57 -5.53 -10.45 10.64
CA ILE A 57 -5.76 -9.90 11.99
C ILE A 57 -6.49 -10.92 12.87
N ASN A 58 -7.49 -11.63 12.31
CA ASN A 58 -8.26 -12.67 12.99
C ASN A 58 -8.74 -12.25 14.40
N ASN A 59 -9.22 -11.01 14.51
CA ASN A 59 -9.72 -10.41 15.74
C ASN A 59 -10.87 -9.46 15.41
N ASP A 60 -12.09 -9.85 15.76
CA ASP A 60 -13.30 -9.13 15.39
C ASP A 60 -13.37 -7.73 16.00
N THR A 61 -12.89 -7.57 17.23
CA THR A 61 -12.90 -6.28 17.92
C THR A 61 -11.96 -5.29 17.24
N LEU A 62 -10.72 -5.70 16.98
CA LEU A 62 -9.75 -4.87 16.29
C LEU A 62 -10.20 -4.58 14.86
N THR A 63 -10.73 -5.57 14.16
CA THR A 63 -11.28 -5.41 12.81
C THR A 63 -12.39 -4.37 12.80
N ARG A 64 -13.34 -4.44 13.74
CA ARG A 64 -14.43 -3.45 13.86
C ARG A 64 -13.91 -2.04 14.12
N ILE A 65 -12.93 -1.88 15.00
CA ILE A 65 -12.29 -0.59 15.28
C ILE A 65 -11.65 -0.03 14.01
N LEU A 66 -10.86 -0.83 13.29
CA LEU A 66 -10.19 -0.40 12.07
C LEU A 66 -11.19 -0.06 10.95
N THR A 67 -12.24 -0.85 10.77
CA THR A 67 -13.31 -0.56 9.82
C THR A 67 -14.03 0.74 10.16
N SER A 68 -14.31 1.02 11.44
CA SER A 68 -14.95 2.28 11.88
C SER A 68 -14.08 3.53 11.66
N LYS A 69 -12.80 3.34 11.34
CA LYS A 69 -11.83 4.41 11.04
C LYS A 69 -11.49 4.47 9.55
N ASP A 70 -12.28 3.79 8.72
CA ASP A 70 -12.08 3.65 7.28
C ASP A 70 -10.75 2.97 6.88
N LEU A 71 -10.06 2.31 7.81
CA LEU A 71 -8.77 1.64 7.56
C LEU A 71 -8.92 0.28 6.88
N LEU A 72 -10.07 -0.36 7.08
CA LEU A 72 -10.47 -1.61 6.43
C LEU A 72 -11.81 -1.47 5.69
N TYR A 73 -12.19 -0.22 5.37
CA TYR A 73 -13.41 0.05 4.63
C TYR A 73 -13.10 0.10 3.15
N TYR A 74 -13.89 -0.63 2.37
CA TYR A 74 -13.80 -0.64 0.93
C TYR A 74 -15.20 -0.46 0.35
N ASN A 75 -15.43 0.70 -0.26
CA ASN A 75 -16.68 1.05 -0.92
C ASN A 75 -16.48 0.97 -2.43
N ALA A 76 -16.42 -0.25 -2.96
CA ALA A 76 -16.71 -0.42 -4.37
C ALA A 76 -18.05 -1.13 -4.51
N ASN A 77 -18.77 -0.72 -5.55
CA ASN A 77 -20.04 -1.27 -5.99
C ASN A 77 -20.13 -2.79 -5.67
N PRO A 78 -21.13 -3.22 -4.89
CA PRO A 78 -21.23 -4.59 -4.42
C PRO A 78 -21.57 -5.48 -5.60
N LEU A 79 -20.55 -6.04 -6.24
CA LEU A 79 -20.72 -7.22 -7.06
C LEU A 79 -20.51 -8.41 -6.12
N GLU A 80 -21.57 -8.84 -5.44
CA GLU A 80 -21.56 -9.89 -4.41
C GLU A 80 -20.77 -11.15 -4.80
N PHE A 81 -20.75 -11.50 -6.10
CA PHE A 81 -19.99 -12.64 -6.61
C PHE A 81 -18.46 -12.50 -6.44
N GLN A 82 -17.94 -11.27 -6.48
CA GLN A 82 -16.50 -10.99 -6.33
C GLN A 82 -16.04 -11.11 -4.88
N HIS A 83 -16.95 -10.84 -3.93
CA HIS A 83 -16.66 -10.94 -2.50
C HIS A 83 -16.25 -12.36 -2.09
N GLN A 84 -16.92 -13.39 -2.61
CA GLN A 84 -16.60 -14.79 -2.25
C GLN A 84 -15.24 -15.24 -2.77
N TRP A 85 -14.88 -14.83 -3.99
CA TRP A 85 -13.59 -15.16 -4.60
C TRP A 85 -12.43 -14.44 -3.90
N ALA A 86 -12.58 -13.13 -3.67
CA ALA A 86 -11.59 -12.35 -2.93
C ALA A 86 -11.41 -12.88 -1.50
N ASP A 87 -12.49 -13.29 -0.83
CA ASP A 87 -12.43 -13.85 0.53
C ASP A 87 -11.69 -15.20 0.58
N SER A 88 -12.00 -16.10 -0.35
CA SER A 88 -11.36 -17.42 -0.44
C SER A 88 -9.87 -17.31 -0.76
N LEU A 89 -9.51 -16.43 -1.70
CA LEU A 89 -8.12 -16.16 -2.07
C LEU A 89 -7.35 -15.54 -0.89
N ALA A 90 -7.94 -14.54 -0.21
CA ALA A 90 -7.35 -13.91 0.96
C ALA A 90 -7.08 -14.93 2.07
N LEU A 91 -8.03 -15.83 2.33
CA LEU A 91 -7.84 -16.90 3.31
C LEU A 91 -6.70 -17.84 2.92
N ALA A 92 -6.66 -18.28 1.66
CA ALA A 92 -5.60 -19.17 1.15
C ALA A 92 -4.22 -18.52 1.25
N VAL A 93 -4.10 -17.23 0.93
CA VAL A 93 -2.84 -16.48 1.06
C VAL A 93 -2.41 -16.43 2.52
N ILE A 94 -3.29 -16.03 3.46
CA ILE A 94 -2.96 -15.96 4.89
C ILE A 94 -2.55 -17.34 5.46
N GLN A 95 -3.20 -18.43 5.02
CA GLN A 95 -2.90 -19.79 5.49
C GLN A 95 -1.54 -20.29 4.97
N ASN A 96 -1.15 -19.91 3.76
CA ASN A 96 0.08 -20.36 3.11
C ASN A 96 1.19 -19.28 3.13
N GLN A 97 1.09 -18.30 4.03
CA GLN A 97 2.08 -17.23 4.11
C GLN A 97 3.45 -17.78 4.48
N PRO A 98 4.49 -17.51 3.68
CA PRO A 98 5.84 -17.85 4.06
C PRO A 98 6.23 -17.04 5.28
N LEU A 99 7.05 -17.63 6.15
CA LEU A 99 7.73 -16.86 7.17
C LEU A 99 8.65 -15.85 6.48
N PRO A 100 8.67 -14.59 6.94
CA PRO A 100 9.57 -13.58 6.41
C PRO A 100 11.03 -14.05 6.56
N ILE A 101 11.83 -13.79 5.53
CA ILE A 101 13.29 -13.94 5.62
C ILE A 101 13.85 -12.53 5.77
N PHE A 102 14.58 -12.26 6.85
CA PHE A 102 15.28 -11.00 7.08
C PHE A 102 16.75 -11.16 6.71
N PRO A 103 17.15 -10.90 5.46
CA PRO A 103 18.53 -11.16 5.03
C PRO A 103 19.58 -10.30 5.72
N HIS A 104 19.20 -9.16 6.34
CA HIS A 104 20.15 -8.17 6.87
C HIS A 104 19.66 -7.43 8.13
N CYS A 105 19.07 -8.13 9.10
CA CYS A 105 18.69 -7.46 10.34
C CYS A 105 19.72 -7.71 11.45
N GLU A 106 20.72 -6.84 11.51
CA GLU A 106 21.80 -6.92 12.50
C GLU A 106 21.29 -6.75 13.95
N ASP A 107 20.16 -6.04 14.14
CA ASP A 107 19.55 -5.75 15.45
C ASP A 107 18.21 -6.47 15.71
N CYS A 108 17.81 -7.42 14.86
CA CYS A 108 16.57 -8.17 15.10
C CYS A 108 16.80 -9.27 16.14
N ASP A 109 15.95 -9.29 17.17
CA ASP A 109 15.75 -10.51 17.95
C ASP A 109 15.03 -11.54 17.05
N GLU A 110 15.81 -12.37 16.36
CA GLU A 110 15.30 -13.44 15.48
C GLU A 110 14.26 -14.31 16.21
N SER A 111 14.37 -14.49 17.53
CA SER A 111 13.42 -15.31 18.31
C SER A 111 12.03 -14.67 18.47
N ARG A 112 11.94 -13.34 18.40
CA ARG A 112 10.67 -12.57 18.43
C ARG A 112 10.16 -12.24 17.04
N GLU A 113 11.05 -11.83 16.13
CA GLU A 113 10.66 -11.40 14.79
C GLU A 113 10.32 -12.60 13.88
N ALA A 114 11.02 -13.74 14.00
CA ALA A 114 10.70 -14.94 13.20
C ALA A 114 9.33 -15.55 13.53
N LYS A 115 8.72 -15.18 14.67
CA LYS A 115 7.37 -15.62 15.05
C LYS A 115 6.27 -14.73 14.49
N LYS A 116 6.60 -13.54 13.98
CA LYS A 116 5.61 -12.63 13.38
C LYS A 116 5.34 -13.04 11.94
N ARG A 117 4.06 -12.97 11.56
CA ARG A 117 3.58 -13.31 10.21
C ARG A 117 3.62 -12.14 9.22
N PHE A 118 3.98 -10.93 9.65
CA PHE A 118 4.04 -9.70 8.83
C PHE A 118 2.85 -9.55 7.88
N ILE A 119 1.65 -9.73 8.44
CA ILE A 119 0.38 -9.79 7.70
C ILE A 119 0.27 -8.64 6.69
N CYS A 120 0.50 -7.40 7.12
CA CYS A 120 0.43 -6.24 6.24
C CYS A 120 1.43 -6.31 5.09
N GLY A 121 2.70 -6.62 5.37
CA GLY A 121 3.74 -6.76 4.36
C GLY A 121 3.44 -7.87 3.36
N ASN A 122 2.97 -9.03 3.84
CA ASN A 122 2.60 -10.15 2.97
C ASN A 122 1.37 -9.83 2.10
N CYS A 123 0.32 -9.24 2.68
CA CYS A 123 -0.84 -8.79 1.91
C CYS A 123 -0.45 -7.73 0.87
N LEU A 124 0.46 -6.81 1.20
CA LEU A 124 0.94 -5.78 0.28
C LEU A 124 1.79 -6.38 -0.86
N ASN A 125 2.67 -7.32 -0.54
CA ASN A 125 3.45 -8.04 -1.54
C ASN A 125 2.56 -8.81 -2.51
N TYR A 126 1.54 -9.50 -2.00
CA TYR A 126 0.59 -10.20 -2.87
C TYR A 126 -0.30 -9.24 -3.68
N TYR A 127 -0.71 -8.11 -3.09
CA TYR A 127 -1.38 -7.01 -3.81
C TYR A 127 -0.54 -6.52 -5.00
N ALA A 128 0.78 -6.41 -4.85
CA ALA A 128 1.70 -6.00 -5.90
C ALA A 128 2.14 -7.15 -6.85
N SER A 129 1.65 -8.38 -6.64
CA SER A 129 2.13 -9.54 -7.39
C SER A 129 1.54 -9.66 -8.79
N ARG A 130 2.33 -10.23 -9.72
CA ARG A 130 1.86 -10.61 -11.06
C ARG A 130 0.77 -11.68 -11.04
N GLU A 131 0.75 -12.49 -9.99
CA GLU A 131 -0.27 -13.52 -9.77
C GLU A 131 -1.63 -12.88 -9.56
N LEU A 132 -1.73 -11.95 -8.61
CA LEU A 132 -2.99 -11.23 -8.37
C LEU A 132 -3.38 -10.37 -9.59
N ASP A 133 -2.43 -9.79 -10.32
CA ASP A 133 -2.71 -9.10 -11.58
C ASP A 133 -3.36 -10.03 -12.62
N SER A 134 -2.88 -11.27 -12.72
CA SER A 134 -3.42 -12.27 -13.63
C SER A 134 -4.82 -12.71 -13.21
N ILE A 135 -5.04 -12.91 -11.91
CA ILE A 135 -6.35 -13.25 -11.35
C ILE A 135 -7.34 -12.10 -11.60
N ALA A 136 -6.95 -10.85 -11.36
CA ALA A 136 -7.79 -9.68 -11.61
C ALA A 136 -8.16 -9.54 -13.09
N GLU A 137 -7.25 -9.86 -14.01
CA GLU A 137 -7.52 -9.86 -15.44
C GLU A 137 -8.53 -10.94 -15.84
N VAL A 138 -8.42 -12.15 -15.30
CA VAL A 138 -9.40 -13.24 -15.53
C VAL A 138 -10.76 -12.87 -14.95
N ALA A 139 -10.79 -12.34 -13.73
CA ALA A 139 -12.03 -11.92 -13.07
C ALA A 139 -12.72 -10.79 -13.84
N TYR A 140 -11.96 -9.83 -14.38
CA TYR A 140 -12.51 -8.77 -15.24
C TYR A 140 -13.11 -9.33 -16.53
N LYS A 141 -12.42 -10.26 -17.20
CA LYS A 141 -12.94 -10.93 -18.41
C LYS A 141 -14.25 -11.66 -18.16
N LYS A 142 -14.39 -12.29 -16.99
CA LYS A 142 -15.65 -12.92 -16.57
C LYS A 142 -16.73 -11.86 -16.36
N HIS A 143 -16.42 -10.79 -15.63
CA HIS A 143 -17.35 -9.69 -15.37
C HIS A 143 -17.94 -9.05 -16.63
N ILE A 144 -17.12 -8.81 -17.66
CA ILE A 144 -17.60 -8.27 -18.94
C ILE A 144 -18.41 -9.27 -19.76
N THR A 145 -18.23 -10.58 -19.52
CA THR A 145 -19.00 -11.65 -20.17
C THR A 145 -20.37 -11.78 -19.53
N ASP A 146 -20.44 -11.79 -18.19
CA ASP A 146 -21.69 -11.90 -17.43
C ASP A 146 -22.61 -10.67 -17.57
N LYS A 147 -22.08 -9.54 -18.06
CA LYS A 147 -22.82 -8.31 -18.37
C LYS A 147 -23.47 -8.29 -19.76
N LYS A 148 -23.12 -9.23 -20.65
CA LYS A 148 -23.68 -9.33 -22.00
C LYS A 148 -24.87 -10.29 -22.03
#